data_AF-A0A8C7YR40-F1
#
_entry.id   AF-A0A8C7YR40-F1
#
_cell.length_a   1.000
_cell.length_b   1.000
_cell.length_c   1.000
_cell.angle_alpha   90.00
_cell.angle_beta   90.00
_cell.angle_gamma   90.00
#
_symmetry.space_group_name_H-M   'P 1'
#
loop_
_entity.id
_entity.type
_entity.pdbx_description
1 polymer ?
#
loop_
_entity_poly.entity_id
_entity_poly.type
_entity_poly.pdbx_seq_one_letter_code
_entity_poly.pdbx_strand_id
1 'polypeptide(L)'
;QNFCNTWSNKYCPSLLPAFFPPDPDADVLHQSKAAALLQNRQTKQKLALQKALETFRSQNQQPQTRREFDLNDPDSWKKTDQSDAQMILPGLVGEDPAKSSREQRQKEQLREWLIQQQAELDASRKQRHNRKHLHLQAERRKEAAVIEEKHRRKQQNDPDYDQETAAVPGFSPSADVRPPPETVQQVIQFQKYQIQEKKVTANMEKKQEDERHERVRLDSARAALLMERRQARLGKQLRQQLDSQSRGQIDESFFLKFNTCSR
;
A
#
# COMPACT_ATOMS: atom_id res chain seq x y z
N GLN A 1 -55.75 -135.84 12.86
CA GLN A 1 -55.19 -137.16 13.22
C GLN A 1 -53.67 -136.99 13.17
N ASN A 2 -53.03 -136.82 14.34
CA ASN A 2 -52.42 -137.91 15.13
C ASN A 2 -51.09 -138.34 14.49
N PHE A 3 -49.89 -138.40 15.07
CA PHE A 3 -49.32 -138.39 16.43
C PHE A 3 -47.83 -137.96 16.22
N CYS A 4 -47.20 -137.10 17.01
CA CYS A 4 -46.52 -137.37 18.29
C CYS A 4 -45.31 -138.33 18.21
N ASN A 5 -44.19 -137.88 18.81
CA ASN A 5 -43.07 -138.61 19.47
C ASN A 5 -41.68 -138.45 18.81
N THR A 6 -40.74 -137.62 19.31
CA THR A 6 -39.98 -137.60 20.60
C THR A 6 -38.68 -138.44 20.55
N TRP A 7 -37.51 -137.77 20.46
CA TRP A 7 -36.41 -137.75 21.47
C TRP A 7 -34.98 -137.56 20.91
N SER A 8 -34.29 -136.58 21.52
CA SER A 8 -32.94 -136.62 22.10
C SER A 8 -31.71 -136.84 21.21
N ASN A 9 -30.89 -135.79 21.05
CA ASN A 9 -29.49 -135.87 21.52
C ASN A 9 -28.74 -134.51 21.51
N LYS A 10 -28.14 -134.22 22.68
CA LYS A 10 -26.86 -133.53 22.91
C LYS A 10 -26.76 -132.02 22.68
N TYR A 11 -26.96 -131.31 23.80
CA TYR A 11 -26.29 -130.04 24.12
C TYR A 11 -24.76 -130.19 24.07
N CYS A 12 -24.09 -129.38 23.25
CA CYS A 12 -22.69 -128.98 23.42
C CYS A 12 -22.69 -127.50 23.84
N PRO A 13 -22.17 -127.13 25.02
CA PRO A 13 -22.01 -125.72 25.36
C PRO A 13 -20.77 -125.21 24.64
N SER A 14 -20.97 -124.43 23.57
CA SER A 14 -19.93 -123.59 23.00
C SER A 14 -19.52 -122.55 24.04
N LEU A 15 -18.29 -122.65 24.55
CA LEU A 15 -17.59 -121.60 25.27
C LEU A 15 -17.65 -120.30 24.46
N LEU A 16 -18.51 -119.36 24.86
CA LEU A 16 -18.40 -117.96 24.45
C LEU A 16 -17.13 -117.41 25.13
N PRO A 17 -16.22 -116.74 24.40
CA PRO A 17 -15.09 -116.08 25.02
C PRO A 17 -15.64 -115.01 25.96
N ALA A 18 -15.23 -115.04 27.23
CA ALA A 18 -15.43 -113.92 28.13
C ALA A 18 -14.80 -112.68 27.51
N PHE A 19 -15.63 -111.79 26.98
CA PHE A 19 -15.20 -110.46 26.53
C PHE A 19 -14.89 -109.66 27.79
N PHE A 20 -13.63 -109.76 28.25
CA PHE A 20 -13.13 -108.87 29.29
C PHE A 20 -13.34 -107.43 28.80
N PRO A 21 -13.98 -106.54 29.57
CA PRO A 21 -14.02 -105.13 29.22
C PRO A 21 -12.57 -104.63 29.09
N PRO A 22 -12.25 -103.81 28.09
CA PRO A 22 -10.91 -103.25 27.96
C PRO A 22 -10.51 -102.55 29.26
N ASP A 23 -9.24 -102.71 29.64
CA ASP A 23 -8.69 -102.10 30.85
C ASP A 23 -8.94 -100.58 30.81
N PRO A 24 -9.61 -99.99 31.81
CA PRO A 24 -9.97 -98.57 31.80
C PRO A 24 -8.76 -97.65 31.67
N ASP A 25 -7.60 -98.08 32.18
CA ASP A 25 -6.34 -97.34 32.05
C ASP A 25 -5.81 -97.30 30.61
N ALA A 26 -6.01 -98.37 29.82
CA ALA A 26 -5.59 -98.41 28.42
C ALA A 26 -6.46 -97.52 27.53
N ASP A 27 -7.77 -97.48 27.79
CA ASP A 27 -8.72 -96.62 27.07
C ASP A 27 -8.48 -95.12 27.37
N VAL A 28 -8.19 -94.77 28.63
CA VAL A 28 -7.86 -93.39 29.01
C VAL A 28 -6.58 -92.93 28.32
N LEU A 29 -5.55 -93.79 28.22
CA LEU A 29 -4.32 -93.49 27.48
C LEU A 29 -4.58 -93.30 25.98
N HIS A 30 -5.44 -94.14 25.39
CA HIS A 30 -5.82 -94.02 23.98
C HIS A 30 -6.59 -92.71 23.70
N GLN A 31 -7.55 -92.35 24.56
CA GLN A 31 -8.30 -91.10 24.46
C GLN A 31 -7.42 -89.87 24.65
N SER A 32 -6.49 -89.89 25.61
CA SER A 32 -5.51 -88.82 25.83
C SER A 32 -4.63 -88.58 24.60
N LYS A 33 -4.15 -89.66 23.97
CA LYS A 33 -3.38 -89.58 22.72
C LYS A 33 -4.21 -89.02 21.56
N ALA A 34 -5.46 -89.44 21.42
CA ALA A 34 -6.38 -88.90 20.41
C ALA A 34 -6.66 -87.40 20.64
N ALA A 35 -6.87 -86.98 21.89
CA ALA A 35 -7.04 -85.58 22.26
C ALA A 35 -5.79 -84.75 21.92
N ALA A 36 -4.58 -85.25 22.22
CA ALA A 36 -3.32 -84.58 21.89
C ALA A 36 -3.13 -84.39 20.37
N LEU A 37 -3.49 -85.39 19.55
CA LEU A 37 -3.46 -85.29 18.09
C LEU A 37 -4.46 -84.26 17.56
N LEU A 38 -5.67 -84.23 18.10
CA LEU A 38 -6.69 -83.24 17.76
C LEU A 38 -6.23 -81.82 18.14
N GLN A 39 -5.65 -81.65 19.34
CA GLN A 39 -5.09 -80.37 19.78
C GLN A 39 -3.95 -79.92 18.86
N ASN A 40 -3.01 -80.79 18.51
CA ASN A 40 -1.92 -80.47 17.57
C ASN A 40 -2.43 -80.10 16.17
N ARG A 41 -3.52 -80.71 15.71
CA ARG A 41 -4.16 -80.35 14.45
C ARG A 41 -4.82 -78.97 14.54
N GLN A 42 -5.52 -78.69 15.64
CA GLN A 42 -6.15 -77.39 15.89
C GLN A 42 -5.12 -76.26 16.00
N THR A 43 -4.01 -76.48 16.70
CA THR A 43 -2.93 -75.47 16.82
C THR A 43 -2.30 -75.17 15.46
N LYS A 44 -2.02 -76.20 14.64
CA LYS A 44 -1.54 -76.02 13.27
C LYS A 44 -2.53 -75.25 12.40
N GLN A 45 -3.83 -75.56 12.50
CA GLN A 45 -4.87 -74.82 11.78
C GLN A 45 -4.96 -73.36 12.22
N LYS A 46 -4.89 -73.08 13.53
CA LYS A 46 -4.88 -71.72 14.08
C LYS A 46 -3.68 -70.93 13.58
N LEU A 47 -2.49 -71.53 13.57
CA LEU A 47 -1.27 -70.91 13.04
C LEU A 47 -1.37 -70.65 11.54
N ALA A 48 -1.91 -71.60 10.76
CA ALA A 48 -2.12 -71.43 9.33
C ALA A 48 -3.08 -70.29 9.02
N LEU A 49 -4.20 -70.21 9.75
CA LEU A 49 -5.17 -69.13 9.63
C LEU A 49 -4.56 -67.78 9.99
N GLN A 50 -3.83 -67.71 11.12
CA GLN A 50 -3.14 -66.49 11.54
C GLN A 50 -2.14 -66.02 10.48
N LYS A 51 -1.34 -66.95 9.94
CA LYS A 51 -0.39 -66.65 8.85
C LYS A 51 -1.10 -66.14 7.60
N ALA A 52 -2.21 -66.76 7.21
CA ALA A 52 -3.02 -66.32 6.06
C ALA A 52 -3.60 -64.92 6.28
N LEU A 53 -4.08 -64.61 7.49
CA LEU A 53 -4.55 -63.28 7.85
C LEU A 53 -3.43 -62.24 7.78
N GLU A 54 -2.26 -62.54 8.31
CA GLU A 54 -1.08 -61.66 8.25
C GLU A 54 -0.71 -61.36 6.79
N THR A 55 -0.68 -62.38 5.94
CA THR A 55 -0.40 -62.22 4.50
C THR A 55 -1.47 -61.40 3.79
N PHE A 56 -2.73 -61.56 4.17
CA PHE A 56 -3.81 -60.78 3.58
C PHE A 56 -3.72 -59.30 3.98
N ARG A 57 -3.44 -59.02 5.26
CA ARG A 57 -3.25 -57.65 5.77
C ARG A 57 -2.06 -56.97 5.10
N SER A 58 -0.94 -57.67 4.97
CA SER A 58 0.25 -57.12 4.32
C SER A 58 0.08 -56.91 2.82
N GLN A 59 -0.85 -57.60 2.15
CA GLN A 59 -1.11 -57.38 0.73
C GLN A 59 -2.16 -56.27 0.50
N ASN A 60 -3.20 -56.20 1.35
CA ASN A 60 -4.41 -55.43 1.05
C ASN A 60 -4.70 -54.28 2.03
N GLN A 61 -4.01 -54.20 3.18
CA GLN A 61 -4.29 -53.20 4.23
C GLN A 61 -3.08 -52.29 4.49
N GLN A 62 -2.24 -52.10 3.47
CA GLN A 62 -1.07 -51.26 3.57
C GLN A 62 -1.46 -49.79 3.73
N PRO A 63 -0.80 -49.02 4.62
CA PRO A 63 -1.11 -47.60 4.82
C PRO A 63 -1.10 -46.78 3.53
N GLN A 64 -0.18 -47.09 2.62
CA GLN A 64 0.01 -46.39 1.34
C GLN A 64 -1.15 -46.61 0.36
N THR A 65 -1.90 -47.69 0.52
CA THR A 65 -3.03 -48.07 -0.35
C THR A 65 -4.38 -47.55 0.15
N ARG A 66 -4.39 -46.84 1.28
CA ARG A 66 -5.60 -46.25 1.84
C ARG A 66 -6.07 -45.07 1.00
N ARG A 67 -7.39 -44.89 0.93
CA ARG A 67 -8.01 -43.81 0.16
C ARG A 67 -7.56 -42.43 0.65
N GLU A 68 -7.40 -42.28 1.96
CA GLU A 68 -6.95 -41.06 2.62
C GLU A 68 -5.42 -40.94 2.75
N PHE A 69 -4.64 -41.78 2.06
CA PHE A 69 -3.18 -41.73 2.18
C PHE A 69 -2.60 -40.44 1.62
N ASP A 70 -3.17 -39.89 0.55
CA ASP A 70 -2.81 -38.58 -0.01
C ASP A 70 -2.96 -37.44 1.02
N LEU A 71 -4.02 -37.49 1.83
CA LEU A 71 -4.29 -36.53 2.90
C LEU A 71 -3.38 -36.72 4.12
N ASN A 72 -2.97 -37.97 4.39
CA ASN A 72 -2.16 -38.34 5.56
C ASN A 72 -0.70 -38.63 5.20
N ASP A 73 -0.25 -38.26 4.00
CA ASP A 73 1.11 -38.48 3.55
C ASP A 73 2.05 -37.59 4.38
N PRO A 74 3.03 -38.15 5.12
CA PRO A 74 3.98 -37.37 5.90
C PRO A 74 4.80 -36.40 5.03
N ASP A 75 4.92 -36.68 3.73
CA ASP A 75 5.61 -35.83 2.75
C ASP A 75 4.65 -35.04 1.85
N SER A 76 3.35 -34.99 2.17
CA SER A 76 2.32 -34.24 1.40
C SER A 76 2.76 -32.82 1.06
N TRP A 77 3.25 -32.07 2.06
CA TRP A 77 3.71 -30.69 1.91
C TRP A 77 4.93 -30.49 1.01
N LYS A 78 5.73 -31.55 0.76
CA LYS A 78 6.85 -31.51 -0.21
C LYS A 78 6.37 -31.77 -1.64
N LYS A 79 5.24 -32.46 -1.78
CA LYS A 79 4.66 -32.87 -3.07
C LYS A 79 3.63 -31.85 -3.58
N THR A 80 3.08 -31.01 -2.70
CA THR A 80 2.21 -29.89 -3.09
C THR A 80 3.03 -28.81 -3.80
N ASP A 81 2.74 -28.56 -5.07
CA ASP A 81 3.31 -27.43 -5.80
C ASP A 81 2.78 -26.09 -5.23
N GLN A 82 3.63 -25.05 -5.26
CA GLN A 82 3.26 -23.72 -4.75
C GLN A 82 2.01 -23.15 -5.42
N SER A 83 1.73 -23.52 -6.67
CA SER A 83 0.51 -23.14 -7.39
C SER A 83 -0.76 -23.72 -6.76
N ASP A 84 -0.68 -24.93 -6.22
CA ASP A 84 -1.82 -25.68 -5.68
C ASP A 84 -2.08 -25.30 -4.21
N ALA A 85 -1.04 -24.88 -3.50
CA ALA A 85 -1.14 -24.32 -2.15
C ALA A 85 -1.71 -22.88 -2.14
N GLN A 86 -1.76 -22.22 -3.30
CA GLN A 86 -2.19 -20.84 -3.40
C GLN A 86 -3.72 -20.73 -3.44
N MET A 87 -4.35 -20.84 -2.27
CA MET A 87 -5.77 -20.50 -2.02
C MET A 87 -6.08 -19.00 -2.15
N ILE A 88 -5.21 -18.22 -2.79
CA ILE A 88 -5.37 -16.78 -3.00
C ILE A 88 -6.00 -16.59 -4.37
N LEU A 89 -7.17 -15.96 -4.40
CA LEU A 89 -7.80 -15.46 -5.63
C LEU A 89 -6.75 -14.63 -6.41
N PRO A 90 -6.33 -15.06 -7.61
CA PRO A 90 -5.32 -14.33 -8.37
C PRO A 90 -5.85 -12.95 -8.72
N GLY A 91 -5.11 -11.90 -8.34
CA GLY A 91 -5.37 -10.54 -8.76
C GLY A 91 -6.63 -9.94 -8.14
N LEU A 92 -6.52 -9.48 -6.89
CA LEU A 92 -7.50 -8.54 -6.36
C LEU A 92 -7.45 -7.27 -7.22
N VAL A 93 -8.60 -6.86 -7.76
CA VAL A 93 -8.76 -5.71 -8.68
C VAL A 93 -8.17 -4.40 -8.10
N GLY A 94 -7.98 -4.32 -6.78
CA GLY A 94 -7.37 -3.17 -6.11
C GLY A 94 -5.84 -3.21 -5.98
N GLU A 95 -5.18 -4.30 -6.33
CA GLU A 95 -3.73 -4.37 -6.33
C GLU A 95 -3.18 -3.67 -7.58
N ASP A 96 -2.38 -2.64 -7.37
CA ASP A 96 -1.66 -1.91 -8.41
C ASP A 96 -0.15 -2.21 -8.26
N PRO A 97 0.37 -3.28 -8.91
CA PRO A 97 1.80 -3.58 -8.89
C PRO A 97 2.66 -2.42 -9.42
N ALA A 98 2.06 -1.55 -10.24
CA ALA A 98 2.72 -0.39 -10.83
C ALA A 98 2.61 0.88 -9.98
N LYS A 99 2.07 0.82 -8.74
CA LYS A 99 1.89 1.97 -7.85
C LYS A 99 3.15 2.83 -7.72
N SER A 100 4.29 2.21 -7.45
CA SER A 100 5.57 2.92 -7.27
C SER A 100 6.01 3.63 -8.55
N SER A 101 5.87 2.97 -9.70
CA SER A 101 6.17 3.55 -11.01
C SER A 101 5.23 4.70 -11.36
N ARG A 102 3.94 4.57 -11.01
CA ARG A 102 2.92 5.62 -11.20
C ARG A 102 3.24 6.85 -10.34
N GLU A 103 3.55 6.65 -9.07
CA GLU A 103 3.90 7.73 -8.14
C GLU A 103 5.17 8.46 -8.59
N GLN A 104 6.17 7.74 -9.08
CA GLN A 104 7.39 8.35 -9.63
C GLN A 104 7.08 9.26 -10.83
N ARG A 105 6.29 8.78 -11.80
CA ARG A 105 5.86 9.61 -12.94
C ARG A 105 5.09 10.84 -12.50
N GLN A 106 4.21 10.72 -11.51
CA GLN A 106 3.46 11.86 -10.97
C GLN A 106 4.39 12.88 -10.31
N LYS A 107 5.41 12.43 -9.57
CA LYS A 107 6.43 13.32 -8.99
C LYS A 107 7.27 14.01 -10.05
N GLU A 108 7.66 13.30 -11.11
CA GLU A 108 8.40 13.88 -12.24
C GLU A 108 7.57 14.94 -12.97
N GLN A 109 6.31 14.64 -13.31
CA GLN A 109 5.39 15.62 -13.90
C GLN A 109 5.25 16.88 -13.04
N LEU A 110 5.09 16.73 -11.73
CA LEU A 110 4.97 17.87 -10.82
C LEU A 110 6.28 18.68 -10.75
N ARG A 111 7.44 18.00 -10.73
CA ARG A 111 8.74 18.67 -10.74
C ARG A 111 8.95 19.47 -12.02
N GLU A 112 8.68 18.89 -13.18
CA GLU A 112 8.80 19.56 -14.48
C GLU A 112 7.88 20.77 -14.55
N TRP A 113 6.65 20.64 -14.09
CA TRP A 113 5.70 21.75 -14.09
C TRP A 113 6.15 22.91 -13.20
N LEU A 114 6.66 22.62 -11.99
CA LEU A 114 7.19 23.64 -11.09
C LEU A 114 8.40 24.36 -11.68
N ILE A 115 9.30 23.62 -12.32
CA ILE A 115 10.47 24.20 -13.00
C ILE A 115 10.01 25.14 -14.12
N GLN A 116 9.03 24.72 -14.92
CA GLN A 116 8.50 25.56 -15.99
C GLN A 116 7.90 26.86 -15.44
N GLN A 117 7.06 26.80 -14.39
CA GLN A 117 6.49 28.00 -13.79
C GLN A 117 7.56 28.94 -13.23
N GLN A 118 8.59 28.39 -12.57
CA GLN A 118 9.70 29.19 -12.04
C GLN A 118 10.46 29.89 -13.17
N ALA A 119 10.74 29.18 -14.26
CA ALA A 119 11.41 29.74 -15.44
C ALA A 119 10.58 30.87 -16.09
N GLU A 120 9.26 30.69 -16.22
CA GLU A 120 8.36 31.71 -16.76
C GLU A 120 8.31 32.98 -15.88
N LEU A 121 8.27 32.80 -14.55
CA LEU A 121 8.33 33.91 -13.61
C LEU A 121 9.67 34.66 -13.68
N ASP A 122 10.79 33.94 -13.73
CA ASP A 122 12.11 34.55 -13.81
C ASP A 122 12.36 35.22 -15.16
N ALA A 123 11.84 34.66 -16.26
CA ALA A 123 11.84 35.31 -17.57
C ALA A 123 11.03 36.62 -17.55
N SER A 124 9.84 36.60 -16.96
CA SER A 124 8.98 37.79 -16.80
C SER A 124 9.67 38.89 -15.96
N ARG A 125 10.37 38.48 -14.89
CA ARG A 125 11.17 39.40 -14.05
C ARG A 125 12.32 40.02 -14.83
N LYS A 126 13.09 39.21 -15.56
CA LYS A 126 14.18 39.69 -16.43
C LYS A 126 13.66 40.64 -17.49
N GLN A 127 12.54 40.33 -18.14
CA GLN A 127 11.92 41.21 -19.13
C GLN A 127 11.51 42.54 -18.52
N ARG A 128 10.89 42.54 -17.33
CA ARG A 128 10.54 43.76 -16.60
C ARG A 128 11.79 44.59 -16.25
N HIS A 129 12.86 43.94 -15.79
CA HIS A 129 14.12 44.62 -15.49
C HIS A 129 14.73 45.26 -16.75
N ASN A 130 14.81 44.51 -17.85
CA ASN A 130 15.33 44.99 -19.12
C ASN A 130 14.52 46.16 -19.68
N ARG A 131 13.18 46.11 -19.58
CA ARG A 131 12.30 47.22 -19.97
C ARG A 131 12.60 48.48 -19.16
N LYS A 132 12.77 48.35 -17.84
CA LYS A 132 13.15 49.49 -16.97
C LYS A 132 14.54 50.03 -17.34
N HIS A 133 15.51 49.16 -17.57
CA HIS A 133 16.86 49.56 -17.97
C HIS A 133 16.86 50.33 -19.30
N LEU A 134 16.13 49.82 -20.31
CA LEU A 134 16.01 50.49 -21.61
C LEU A 134 15.28 51.84 -21.49
N HIS A 135 14.24 51.93 -20.65
CA HIS A 135 13.55 53.19 -20.37
C HIS A 135 14.51 54.23 -19.76
N LEU A 136 15.28 53.85 -18.74
CA LEU A 136 16.27 54.74 -18.12
C LEU A 136 17.35 55.18 -19.12
N GLN A 137 17.80 54.28 -20.00
CA GLN A 137 18.77 54.61 -21.04
C GLN A 137 18.18 55.60 -22.05
N ALA A 138 16.91 55.46 -22.43
CA ALA A 138 16.23 56.40 -23.33
C ALA A 138 16.08 57.79 -22.69
N GLU A 139 15.72 57.87 -21.40
CA GLU A 139 15.66 59.14 -20.66
C GLU A 139 17.03 59.83 -20.63
N ARG A 140 18.12 59.12 -20.31
CA ARG A 140 19.48 59.69 -20.37
C ARG A 140 19.86 60.21 -21.76
N ARG A 141 19.42 59.53 -22.83
CA ARG A 141 19.65 60.00 -24.21
C ARG A 141 18.87 61.29 -24.51
N LYS A 142 17.63 61.40 -24.05
CA LYS A 142 16.84 62.63 -24.17
C LYS A 142 17.51 63.78 -23.43
N GLU A 143 17.97 63.54 -22.20
CA GLU A 143 18.68 64.54 -21.41
C GLU A 143 19.96 65.02 -22.11
N ALA A 144 20.76 64.09 -22.65
CA ALA A 144 21.97 64.43 -23.41
C ALA A 144 21.65 65.25 -24.67
N ALA A 145 20.61 64.89 -25.43
CA ALA A 145 20.18 65.64 -26.60
C ALA A 145 19.70 67.06 -26.24
N VAL A 146 19.02 67.24 -25.11
CA VAL A 146 18.62 68.57 -24.60
C VAL A 146 19.85 69.40 -24.23
N ILE A 147 20.87 68.79 -23.63
CA ILE A 147 22.13 69.47 -23.29
C ILE A 147 22.89 69.87 -24.57
N GLU A 148 23.00 68.98 -25.54
CA GLU A 148 23.66 69.25 -26.83
C GLU A 148 22.96 70.38 -27.60
N GLU A 149 21.63 70.36 -27.68
CA GLU A 149 20.84 71.43 -28.28
C GLU A 149 21.03 72.78 -27.56
N LYS A 150 21.10 72.77 -26.21
CA LYS A 150 21.45 73.97 -25.44
C LYS A 150 22.86 74.48 -25.78
N HIS A 151 23.85 73.60 -25.93
CA HIS A 151 25.20 73.98 -26.35
C HIS A 151 25.24 74.55 -27.77
N ARG A 152 24.50 73.95 -28.71
CA ARG A 152 24.36 74.44 -30.09
C ARG A 152 23.74 75.85 -30.13
N ARG A 153 22.67 76.07 -29.37
CA ARG A 153 22.04 77.41 -29.24
C ARG A 153 23.01 78.45 -28.66
N LYS A 154 23.83 78.07 -27.68
CA LYS A 154 24.87 78.97 -27.14
C LYS A 154 25.96 79.31 -28.15
N GLN A 155 26.30 78.41 -29.07
CA GLN A 155 27.29 78.66 -30.13
C GLN A 155 26.72 79.46 -31.32
N GLN A 156 25.40 79.40 -31.55
CA GLN A 156 24.71 80.21 -32.56
C GLN A 156 24.43 81.65 -32.10
N ASN A 157 24.50 81.92 -30.80
CA ASN A 157 24.46 83.27 -30.26
C ASN A 157 25.89 83.83 -30.20
N ASP A 158 26.23 84.76 -31.09
CA ASP A 158 27.49 85.54 -31.07
C ASP A 158 27.65 86.32 -29.75
N PRO A 159 28.88 86.49 -29.20
CA PRO A 159 29.13 87.25 -27.98
C PRO A 159 29.33 88.74 -28.30
N ASP A 160 28.37 89.36 -29.00
CA ASP A 160 28.33 90.81 -29.19
C ASP A 160 26.87 91.28 -29.22
N TYR A 161 26.23 91.20 -28.05
CA TYR A 161 24.98 91.92 -27.81
C TYR A 161 24.95 92.35 -26.34
N ASP A 162 25.15 93.64 -26.13
CA ASP A 162 24.96 94.33 -24.86
C ASP A 162 23.56 94.04 -24.32
N GLN A 163 23.47 93.14 -23.34
CA GLN A 163 22.29 93.02 -22.50
C GLN A 163 22.51 93.90 -21.27
N GLU A 164 21.88 95.07 -21.33
CA GLU A 164 21.72 96.04 -20.25
C GLU A 164 21.75 95.40 -18.85
N THR A 165 22.68 95.90 -18.05
CA THR A 165 22.77 95.72 -16.60
C THR A 165 21.49 96.16 -15.91
N ALA A 166 20.51 95.25 -15.82
CA ALA A 166 19.60 95.22 -14.68
C ALA A 166 20.32 94.48 -13.56
N ALA A 167 20.92 95.25 -12.65
CA ALA A 167 21.57 94.74 -11.45
C ALA A 167 20.62 93.82 -10.66
N VAL A 168 20.83 92.52 -10.80
CA VAL A 168 20.37 91.53 -9.81
C VAL A 168 21.47 91.48 -8.73
N PRO A 169 21.20 91.90 -7.49
CA PRO A 169 22.21 91.87 -6.44
C PRO A 169 22.65 90.43 -6.16
N GLY A 170 23.96 90.14 -6.21
CA GLY A 170 24.48 88.98 -5.48
C GLY A 170 25.66 88.17 -6.00
N PHE A 171 26.39 88.57 -7.05
CA PHE A 171 27.57 87.79 -7.47
C PHE A 171 28.80 88.65 -7.78
N SER A 172 29.54 88.99 -6.72
CA SER A 172 30.93 89.43 -6.79
C SER A 172 31.84 88.28 -6.35
N PRO A 173 32.83 87.86 -7.15
CA PRO A 173 33.92 87.00 -6.69
C PRO A 173 34.85 87.80 -5.77
N SER A 174 35.18 87.26 -4.59
CA SER A 174 36.02 87.87 -3.54
C SER A 174 35.33 88.80 -2.53
N ALA A 175 34.40 88.23 -1.76
CA ALA A 175 34.22 88.46 -0.33
C ALA A 175 33.23 87.40 0.17
N ASP A 176 33.73 86.24 0.58
CA ASP A 176 32.90 85.22 1.24
C ASP A 176 32.57 85.68 2.66
N VAL A 177 31.69 86.69 2.75
CA VAL A 177 30.80 86.83 3.90
C VAL A 177 29.46 86.28 3.43
N ARG A 178 29.40 84.95 3.31
CA ARG A 178 28.12 84.24 3.37
C ARG A 178 27.34 84.79 4.56
N PRO A 179 26.07 85.21 4.42
CA PRO A 179 25.21 85.34 5.58
C PRO A 179 25.27 84.01 6.34
N PRO A 180 25.34 84.02 7.69
CA PRO A 180 25.53 82.81 8.47
C PRO A 180 24.63 81.68 7.96
N PRO A 181 25.15 80.44 7.86
CA PRO A 181 24.39 79.30 7.37
C PRO A 181 23.04 79.24 8.09
N GLU A 182 21.97 78.83 7.40
CA GLU A 182 20.65 78.50 7.99
C GLU A 182 20.87 78.08 9.45
N THR A 183 20.38 78.88 10.40
CA THR A 183 20.73 78.73 11.82
C THR A 183 20.69 77.26 12.16
N VAL A 184 21.70 76.69 12.83
CA VAL A 184 21.82 75.24 13.09
C VAL A 184 20.48 74.60 13.55
N GLN A 185 19.65 75.36 14.25
CA GLN A 185 18.27 75.02 14.62
C GLN A 185 17.32 74.75 13.43
N GLN A 186 17.33 75.54 12.36
CA GLN A 186 16.55 75.35 11.13
C GLN A 186 16.95 74.07 10.39
N VAL A 187 18.26 73.80 10.28
CA VAL A 187 18.77 72.55 9.70
C VAL A 187 18.33 71.34 10.53
N ILE A 188 18.38 71.44 11.86
CA ILE A 188 17.88 70.39 12.76
C ILE A 188 16.37 70.18 12.58
N GLN A 189 15.58 71.25 12.42
CA GLN A 189 14.14 71.16 12.17
C GLN A 189 13.83 70.48 10.83
N PHE A 190 14.56 70.85 9.77
CA PHE A 190 14.41 70.22 8.45
C PHE A 190 14.79 68.74 8.48
N GLN A 191 15.89 68.37 9.15
CA GLN A 191 16.26 66.96 9.31
C GLN A 191 15.22 66.16 10.11
N LYS A 192 14.65 66.75 11.17
CA LYS A 192 13.55 66.12 11.93
C LYS A 192 12.33 65.87 11.05
N TYR A 193 11.98 66.84 10.21
CA TYR A 193 10.87 66.71 9.25
C TYR A 193 11.13 65.58 8.25
N GLN A 194 12.33 65.53 7.65
CA GLN A 194 12.74 64.46 6.74
C GLN A 194 12.70 63.06 7.38
N ILE A 195 13.09 62.95 8.65
CA ILE A 195 13.01 61.69 9.40
C ILE A 195 11.54 61.29 9.63
N GLN A 196 10.69 62.24 9.99
CA GLN A 196 9.26 61.99 10.21
C GLN A 196 8.54 61.59 8.92
N GLU A 197 8.73 62.30 7.82
CA GLU A 197 8.15 61.94 6.52
C GLU A 197 8.60 60.54 6.08
N LYS A 198 9.92 60.24 6.14
CA LYS A 198 10.45 58.91 5.80
C LYS A 198 9.82 57.81 6.66
N LYS A 199 9.62 58.05 7.95
CA LYS A 199 8.98 57.10 8.86
C LYS A 199 7.51 56.87 8.53
N VAL A 200 6.77 57.92 8.20
CA VAL A 200 5.35 57.82 7.82
C VAL A 200 5.19 57.05 6.52
N THR A 201 5.98 57.38 5.50
CA THR A 201 5.95 56.70 4.20
C THR A 201 6.32 55.22 4.34
N ALA A 202 7.40 54.91 5.05
CA ALA A 202 7.83 53.53 5.27
C ALA A 202 6.79 52.70 6.04
N ASN A 203 6.14 53.28 7.05
CA ASN A 203 5.09 52.60 7.80
C ASN A 203 3.85 52.34 6.94
N MET A 204 3.45 53.30 6.10
CA MET A 204 2.32 53.15 5.20
C MET A 204 2.59 52.11 4.10
N GLU A 205 3.79 52.12 3.52
CA GLU A 205 4.23 51.12 2.54
C GLU A 205 4.24 49.71 3.16
N LYS A 206 4.83 49.56 4.35
CA LYS A 206 4.84 48.28 5.07
C LYS A 206 3.42 47.78 5.35
N LYS A 207 2.52 48.67 5.80
CA LYS A 207 1.12 48.30 6.04
C LYS A 207 0.43 47.81 4.77
N GLN A 208 0.65 48.49 3.63
CA GLN A 208 0.09 48.05 2.35
C GLN A 208 0.66 46.70 1.89
N GLU A 209 1.93 46.44 2.13
CA GLU A 209 2.58 45.16 1.82
C GLU A 209 2.02 44.03 2.71
N ASP A 210 1.91 44.27 4.01
CA ASP A 210 1.33 43.34 4.97
C ASP A 210 -0.11 42.98 4.60
N GLU A 211 -0.94 43.96 4.23
CA GLU A 211 -2.31 43.74 3.76
C GLU A 211 -2.36 42.93 2.45
N ARG A 212 -1.40 43.15 1.53
CA ARG A 212 -1.29 42.34 0.31
C ARG A 212 -0.94 40.89 0.65
N HIS A 213 0.02 40.70 1.54
CA HIS A 213 0.44 39.37 1.99
C HIS A 213 -0.72 38.66 2.69
N GLU A 214 -1.46 39.36 3.54
CA GLU A 214 -2.64 38.81 4.20
C GLU A 214 -3.72 38.37 3.21
N ARG A 215 -4.03 39.19 2.21
CA ARG A 215 -4.98 38.81 1.14
C ARG A 215 -4.53 37.54 0.41
N VAL A 216 -3.27 37.48 -0.02
CA VAL A 216 -2.72 36.30 -0.70
C VAL A 216 -2.80 35.05 0.18
N ARG A 217 -2.47 35.16 1.47
CA ARG A 217 -2.61 34.04 2.42
C ARG A 217 -4.05 33.57 2.54
N LEU A 218 -5.00 34.49 2.68
CA LEU A 218 -6.42 34.16 2.82
C LEU A 218 -6.98 33.51 1.55
N ASP A 219 -6.66 34.03 0.37
CA ASP A 219 -7.11 33.46 -0.89
C ASP A 219 -6.48 32.08 -1.14
N SER A 220 -5.21 31.90 -0.80
CA SER A 220 -4.56 30.58 -0.82
C SER A 220 -5.22 29.58 0.13
N ALA A 221 -5.54 30.01 1.37
CA ALA A 221 -6.21 29.15 2.35
C ALA A 221 -7.62 28.76 1.88
N ARG A 222 -8.38 29.70 1.30
CA ARG A 222 -9.69 29.43 0.71
C ARG A 222 -9.60 28.43 -0.44
N ALA A 223 -8.63 28.61 -1.34
CA ALA A 223 -8.41 27.69 -2.46
C ALA A 223 -8.06 26.27 -1.96
N ALA A 224 -7.20 26.15 -0.94
CA ALA A 224 -6.84 24.87 -0.34
C ALA A 224 -8.06 24.13 0.23
N LEU A 225 -8.91 24.82 1.01
CA LEU A 225 -10.13 24.23 1.58
C LEU A 225 -11.12 23.77 0.50
N LEU A 226 -11.26 24.51 -0.59
CA LEU A 226 -12.12 24.12 -1.71
C LEU A 226 -11.60 22.85 -2.41
N MET A 227 -10.28 22.76 -2.60
CA MET A 227 -9.66 21.58 -3.20
C MET A 227 -9.78 20.35 -2.30
N GLU A 228 -9.57 20.50 -0.99
CA GLU A 228 -9.76 19.43 -0.01
C GLU A 228 -11.20 18.92 -0.02
N ARG A 229 -12.19 19.83 -0.03
CA ARG A 229 -13.61 19.44 -0.09
C ARG A 229 -13.96 18.74 -1.40
N ARG A 230 -13.35 19.14 -2.52
CA ARG A 230 -13.51 18.44 -3.81
C ARG A 230 -12.91 17.03 -3.74
N GLN A 231 -11.71 16.90 -3.19
CA GLN A 231 -11.05 15.60 -3.02
C GLN A 231 -11.86 14.66 -2.11
N ALA A 232 -12.42 15.18 -1.02
CA ALA A 232 -13.28 14.41 -0.11
C ALA A 232 -14.54 13.87 -0.80
N ARG A 233 -15.18 14.67 -1.67
CA ARG A 233 -16.34 14.22 -2.46
C ARG A 233 -15.98 13.09 -3.44
N LEU A 234 -14.86 13.25 -4.16
CA LEU A 234 -14.37 12.23 -5.07
C LEU A 234 -14.01 10.94 -4.32
N GLY A 235 -13.35 11.06 -3.17
CA GLY A 235 -13.04 9.92 -2.31
C GLY A 235 -14.29 9.18 -1.83
N LYS A 236 -15.35 9.92 -1.47
CA LYS A 236 -16.64 9.31 -1.09
C LYS A 236 -17.29 8.56 -2.24
N GLN A 237 -17.25 9.11 -3.46
CA GLN A 237 -17.79 8.44 -4.66
C GLN A 237 -17.02 7.14 -4.94
N LEU A 238 -15.69 7.19 -4.90
CA LEU A 238 -14.85 6.00 -5.11
C LEU A 238 -15.16 4.92 -4.08
N ARG A 239 -15.32 5.29 -2.81
CA ARG A 239 -15.67 4.33 -1.76
C ARG A 239 -17.04 3.72 -1.96
N GLN A 240 -18.04 4.51 -2.36
CA GLN A 240 -19.37 3.99 -2.70
C GLN A 240 -19.33 3.01 -3.88
N GLN A 241 -18.52 3.29 -4.91
CA GLN A 241 -18.36 2.37 -6.05
C GLN A 241 -17.74 1.04 -5.60
N LEU A 242 -16.66 1.10 -4.81
CA LEU A 242 -16.03 -0.09 -4.26
C LEU A 242 -17.00 -0.87 -3.36
N ASP A 243 -17.71 -0.21 -2.45
CA ASP A 243 -18.70 -0.85 -1.57
C ASP A 243 -19.84 -1.47 -2.40
N SER A 244 -20.27 -0.83 -3.49
CA SER A 244 -21.30 -1.39 -4.38
C SER A 244 -20.84 -2.63 -5.14
N GLN A 245 -19.56 -2.69 -5.53
CA GLN A 245 -18.96 -3.89 -6.13
C GLN A 245 -18.67 -4.98 -5.09
N SER A 246 -18.41 -4.60 -3.84
CA SER A 246 -18.05 -5.51 -2.73
C SER A 246 -19.26 -6.02 -1.96
N ARG A 247 -20.47 -5.53 -2.25
CA ARG A 247 -21.72 -6.07 -1.68
C ARG A 247 -21.93 -7.48 -2.22
N GLY A 248 -21.29 -8.45 -1.56
CA GLY A 248 -21.55 -9.86 -1.76
C GLY A 248 -23.04 -10.11 -1.65
N GLN A 249 -23.62 -10.66 -2.71
CA GLN A 249 -25.02 -11.03 -2.77
C GLN A 249 -25.19 -12.25 -1.86
N ILE A 250 -25.57 -12.02 -0.60
CA ILE A 250 -25.93 -13.12 0.30
C ILE A 250 -27.28 -13.63 -0.19
N ASP A 251 -27.24 -14.73 -0.94
CA ASP A 251 -28.42 -15.35 -1.52
C ASP A 251 -29.31 -15.96 -0.44
N GLU A 252 -30.61 -16.05 -0.69
CA GLU A 252 -31.60 -16.55 0.28
C GLU A 252 -31.33 -18.03 0.64
N SER A 253 -30.68 -18.76 -0.27
CA SER A 253 -30.12 -20.10 -0.07
C SER A 253 -29.05 -20.18 1.04
N PHE A 254 -28.37 -19.08 1.36
CA PHE A 254 -27.42 -19.01 2.48
C PHE A 254 -28.14 -19.11 3.84
N PHE A 255 -29.27 -18.43 3.98
CA PHE A 255 -30.04 -18.41 5.24
C PHE A 255 -30.81 -19.71 5.46
N LEU A 256 -31.22 -20.39 4.39
CA LEU A 256 -31.83 -21.72 4.44
C LEU A 256 -30.91 -22.83 4.97
N LYS A 257 -29.59 -22.60 5.09
CA LYS A 257 -28.65 -23.56 5.70
C LYS A 257 -28.66 -23.52 7.23
N PHE A 258 -29.23 -22.48 7.84
CA PHE A 258 -29.31 -22.34 9.28
C PHE A 258 -30.71 -22.75 9.76
N ASN A 259 -30.79 -23.52 10.85
CA ASN A 259 -32.03 -24.07 11.44
C ASN A 259 -32.76 -25.17 10.64
N THR A 260 -32.08 -25.92 9.77
CA THR A 260 -32.70 -27.05 9.04
C THR A 260 -32.94 -28.30 9.87
N CYS A 261 -32.43 -28.36 11.10
CA CYS A 261 -32.58 -29.51 11.97
C CYS A 261 -33.26 -29.07 13.28
N SER A 262 -34.44 -29.63 13.56
CA SER A 262 -35.00 -29.61 14.91
C SER A 262 -34.07 -30.41 15.81
N ARG A 263 -33.60 -29.77 16.88
CA ARG A 263 -32.81 -30.42 17.93
C ARG A 263 -33.71 -31.25 18.84
#